data_AF-A0A2I2KNY0-F1
#
_entry.id   AF-A0A2I2KNY0-F1
#
_cell.length_a   1.000
_cell.length_b   1.000
_cell.length_c   1.000
_cell.angle_alpha   90.00
_cell.angle_beta   90.00
_cell.angle_gamma   90.00
#
_symmetry.space_group_name_H-M   'P 1'
#
loop_
_entity.id
_entity.type
_entity.pdbx_description
1 polymer ?
#
loop_
_entity_poly.entity_id
_entity_poly.type
_entity_poly.pdbx_seq_one_letter_code
_entity_poly.pdbx_strand_id
1 'polypeptide(L)' 'MAMTLRLSDDEAEGLRRRSELEHRSMQEVARQAIREYIEAHSRADLLDRVLDEELPRYAEALRRLGE' A
#
# COMPACT_ATOMS: atom_id res chain seq x y z
N MET A 1 9.08 17.23 3.04
CA MET A 1 10.20 16.59 3.77
C MET A 1 11.05 15.82 2.76
N ALA A 2 12.37 15.83 2.89
CA ALA A 2 13.27 15.08 2.00
C ALA A 2 13.75 13.80 2.70
N MET A 3 13.65 12.66 2.03
CA MET A 3 14.11 11.36 2.52
C MET A 3 14.97 10.70 1.43
N THR A 4 16.01 9.98 1.83
CA THR A 4 16.87 9.23 0.91
C THR A 4 16.50 7.76 0.97
N LEU A 5 16.14 7.18 -0.17
CA LEU A 5 15.80 5.77 -0.30
C LEU A 5 17.07 4.98 -0.65
N ARG A 6 17.34 3.88 0.04
CA ARG A 6 18.39 2.94 -0.37
C ARG A 6 17.75 1.89 -1.26
N LEU A 7 18.26 1.79 -2.49
CA LEU A 7 17.79 0.84 -3.49
C LEU A 7 18.88 -0.17 -3.77
N SER A 8 18.47 -1.42 -4.03
CA SER A 8 19.32 -2.39 -4.70
C SER A 8 19.54 -2.00 -6.17
N ASP A 9 20.56 -2.59 -6.79
CA ASP A 9 20.89 -2.32 -8.20
C ASP A 9 19.71 -2.67 -9.13
N ASP A 10 19.02 -3.78 -8.85
CA ASP A 10 17.85 -4.23 -9.63
C ASP A 10 16.68 -3.26 -9.54
N GLU A 11 16.39 -2.73 -8.34
CA GLU A 11 15.33 -1.73 -8.14
C GLU A 11 15.65 -0.41 -8.83
N ALA A 12 16.91 0.04 -8.76
CA ALA A 12 17.36 1.25 -9.41
C ALA A 12 17.27 1.14 -10.95
N GLU A 13 17.67 0.00 -11.50
CA GLU A 13 17.59 -0.28 -12.94
C GLU A 13 16.13 -0.37 -13.41
N GLY A 14 15.27 -1.01 -12.61
CA GLY A 14 13.82 -1.06 -12.86
C GLY A 14 13.19 0.32 -12.95
N LEU A 15 13.49 1.19 -11.97
CA LEU A 15 13.02 2.59 -11.97
C LEU A 15 13.57 3.38 -13.15
N ARG A 16 14.84 3.16 -13.54
CA ARG A 16 15.47 3.84 -14.68
C ARG A 16 14.74 3.54 -15.98
N ARG A 17 14.60 2.25 -16.32
CA ARG A 17 13.88 1.81 -17.53
C ARG A 17 12.46 2.35 -17.58
N ARG A 18 11.76 2.34 -16.44
CA ARG A 18 10.40 2.86 -16.35
C ARG A 18 10.33 4.37 -16.55
N SER A 19 11.29 5.11 -15.99
CA SER A 19 11.37 6.57 -16.13
C SER A 19 11.67 7.01 -17.57
N GLU A 20 12.51 6.27 -18.28
CA GLU A 20 12.81 6.49 -19.70
C GLU A 20 11.57 6.25 -20.57
N LEU A 21 10.84 5.16 -20.31
CA LEU A 21 9.61 4.82 -21.02
C LEU A 21 8.51 5.87 -20.82
N GLU A 22 8.39 6.41 -19.60
CA GLU A 22 7.36 7.40 -19.26
C GLU A 22 7.78 8.85 -19.50
N HIS A 23 9.03 9.09 -19.93
CA HIS A 23 9.62 10.43 -20.06
C HIS A 23 9.51 11.28 -18.79
N ARG A 24 9.71 10.64 -17.63
CA ARG A 24 9.59 11.25 -16.30
C ARG A 24 10.88 11.09 -15.52
N SER A 25 11.03 11.83 -14.44
CA SER A 25 12.17 11.62 -13.55
C SER A 25 12.03 10.31 -12.78
N MET A 26 13.14 9.61 -12.50
CA MET A 26 13.15 8.43 -11.64
C MET A 26 12.46 8.69 -10.28
N GLN A 27 12.60 9.91 -9.74
CA GLN A 27 11.97 10.32 -8.48
C GLN A 27 10.44 10.44 -8.59
N GLU A 28 9.91 10.85 -9.73
CA GLU A 28 8.46 10.87 -9.95
C GLU A 28 7.88 9.47 -10.07
N VAL A 29 8.57 8.58 -10.79
CA VAL A 29 8.19 7.17 -10.90
C VAL A 29 8.21 6.49 -9.53
N ALA A 30 9.27 6.71 -8.75
CA ALA A 30 9.36 6.18 -7.38
C ALA A 30 8.23 6.70 -6.48
N ARG A 31 7.96 8.02 -6.52
CA ARG A 31 6.84 8.60 -5.75
C ARG A 31 5.48 8.04 -6.16
N GLN A 32 5.30 7.74 -7.44
CA GLN A 32 4.08 7.13 -7.92
C GLN A 32 3.94 5.67 -7.48
N ALA A 33 5.00 4.87 -7.61
CA ALA A 33 5.00 3.48 -7.14
C ALA A 33 4.68 3.38 -5.64
N ILE A 34 5.22 4.29 -4.82
CA ILE A 34 4.89 4.37 -3.39
C ILE A 34 3.40 4.68 -3.17
N ARG A 35 2.84 5.65 -3.90
CA ARG A 35 1.40 5.97 -3.78
C ARG A 35 0.53 4.79 -4.18
N GLU A 36 0.81 4.17 -5.32
CA GLU A 36 0.06 3.01 -5.81
C GLU A 36 0.15 1.83 -4.83
N TYR A 37 1.33 1.58 -4.26
CA TYR A 37 1.50 0.57 -3.21
C TYR A 37 0.64 0.88 -1.99
N ILE A 38 0.70 2.11 -1.47
CA ILE A 38 -0.09 2.53 -0.31
C ILE A 38 -1.59 2.44 -0.62
N GLU A 39 -2.03 2.92 -1.79
CA GLU A 39 -3.44 2.88 -2.19
C GLU A 39 -3.95 1.43 -2.31
N ALA A 40 -3.19 0.57 -2.98
CA ALA A 40 -3.52 -0.86 -3.11
C ALA A 40 -3.62 -1.57 -1.76
N HIS A 41 -2.72 -1.26 -0.82
CA HIS A 41 -2.71 -1.88 0.52
C HIS A 41 -3.66 -1.18 1.50
N SER A 42 -4.00 0.09 1.29
CA SER A 42 -4.92 0.83 2.15
C SER A 42 -6.34 0.27 2.14
N ARG A 43 -6.78 -0.34 1.03
CA ARG A 43 -8.10 -0.98 0.94
C ARG A 43 -8.14 -2.30 1.72
N ALA A 44 -7.00 -3.01 1.80
CA ALA A 44 -6.84 -4.18 2.65
C ALA A 44 -6.70 -3.78 4.12
N ASP A 45 -5.90 -2.75 4.43
CA ASP A 45 -5.70 -2.25 5.80
C ASP A 45 -6.97 -1.57 6.38
N LEU A 46 -7.78 -0.90 5.55
CA LEU A 46 -9.09 -0.38 5.98
C LEU A 46 -10.06 -1.53 6.27
N LEU A 47 -9.99 -2.62 5.51
CA LEU A 47 -10.79 -3.81 5.75
C LEU A 47 -10.33 -4.52 7.03
N ASP A 48 -9.03 -4.68 7.23
CA ASP A 48 -8.45 -5.32 8.43
C ASP A 48 -8.66 -4.45 9.68
N ARG A 49 -8.55 -3.11 9.60
CA ARG A 49 -8.93 -2.24 10.74
C ARG A 49 -10.41 -2.30 11.07
N VAL A 50 -11.30 -2.31 10.08
CA VAL A 50 -12.74 -2.48 10.33
C VAL A 50 -13.02 -3.87 10.91
N LEU A 51 -12.36 -4.92 10.42
CA LEU A 51 -12.50 -6.27 10.96
C LEU A 51 -11.97 -6.34 12.41
N ASP A 52 -10.79 -5.80 12.71
CA ASP A 52 -10.19 -5.85 14.05
C ASP A 52 -10.90 -4.92 15.05
N GLU A 53 -11.46 -3.79 14.63
CA GLU A 53 -12.19 -2.86 15.51
C GLU A 53 -13.68 -3.22 15.67
N GLU A 54 -14.35 -3.78 14.66
CA GLU A 54 -15.80 -4.04 14.67
C GLU A 54 -16.18 -5.52 14.95
N LEU A 55 -15.32 -6.50 14.68
CA LEU A 55 -15.61 -7.90 15.03
C LEU A 55 -15.78 -8.12 16.55
N PRO A 56 -14.99 -7.49 17.45
CA PRO A 56 -15.23 -7.59 18.88
C PRO A 56 -16.58 -7.00 19.30
N ARG A 57 -17.07 -5.98 18.56
CA ARG A 57 -18.30 -5.26 18.86
C ARG A 57 -19.56 -6.03 18.46
N TYR A 58 -19.49 -6.87 17.43
CA TYR A 58 -20.61 -7.70 16.97
C TYR A 58 -20.48 -9.19 17.31
N ALA A 59 -19.42 -9.61 18.00
CA ALA A 59 -19.22 -11.00 18.43
C ALA A 59 -20.41 -11.56 19.22
N GLU A 60 -21.04 -10.73 20.05
CA GLU A 60 -22.22 -11.14 20.82
C GLU A 60 -23.49 -11.24 19.96
N ALA A 61 -23.68 -10.37 18.97
CA ALA A 61 -24.83 -10.39 18.07
C ALA A 61 -24.77 -11.58 17.09
N LEU A 62 -23.57 -11.90 16.57
CA LEU A 62 -23.35 -13.05 15.69
C LEU A 62 -23.51 -14.38 16.43
N ARG A 63 -23.09 -14.47 17.70
CA ARG A 63 -23.28 -15.65 18.54
C ARG A 63 -24.77 -15.95 18.80
N ARG A 64 -25.61 -14.92 18.94
CA ARG A 64 -27.06 -15.06 19.18
C ARG A 64 -27.88 -15.37 17.93
N LEU A 65 -27.31 -15.19 16.74
CA LEU A 65 -27.95 -15.55 15.46
C LEU A 65 -27.69 -17.02 15.07
N GLY A 66 -26.72 -17.68 15.71
CA GLY A 66 -26.40 -19.09 15.51
C GLY A 66 -27.05 -20.04 16.54
N GLU A 67 -27.80 -19.51 17.51
CA GLU A 67 -28.72 -20.25 18.39
C GLU A 67 -30.12 -20.30 17.76
#